data_AF-A0A0W1RE23-F1
#
_entry.id   AF-A0A0W1RE23-F1
#
_cell.length_a   1.000
_cell.length_b   1.000
_cell.length_c   1.000
_cell.angle_alpha   90.00
_cell.angle_beta   90.00
_cell.angle_gamma   90.00
#
_symmetry.space_group_name_H-M   'P 1'
#
loop_
_entity.id
_entity.type
_entity.pdbx_description
1 polymer ?
#
loop_
_entity_poly.entity_id
_entity_poly.type
_entity_poly.pdbx_seq_one_letter_code
_entity_poly.pdbx_strand_id
1 'polypeptide(L)'
;MSAREELQMHLTLDDNEPRRGYYDRLLAYVILDGEDFNHELVKNGYGRVYDSQFMKQDSYYESEETAQNNNRGLWECTDVSTPTPTTTPEPEDDQEDEVNDEDIDLPPVPDDGDYNCGDFDTHEQAQYVYEQDTSDPHGLDGDDDGEACESLS
;
A
#
# COMPACT_ATOMS: atom_id res chain seq x y z
N MET A 1 -43.17 6.24 26.63
CA MET A 1 -42.21 7.18 26.00
C MET A 1 -40.84 6.58 26.21
N SER A 2 -40.26 5.96 25.16
CA SER A 2 -38.88 5.52 25.22
C SER A 2 -38.01 6.74 24.98
N ALA A 3 -37.16 7.10 25.95
CA ALA A 3 -36.08 8.03 25.66
C ALA A 3 -35.23 7.40 24.55
N ARG A 4 -34.90 8.17 23.52
CA ARG A 4 -33.82 7.77 22.61
C ARG A 4 -32.54 7.89 23.42
N GLU A 5 -31.76 6.81 23.51
CA GLU A 5 -30.40 6.92 24.03
C GLU A 5 -29.62 7.84 23.08
N GLU A 6 -29.03 8.90 23.65
CA GLU A 6 -28.17 9.82 22.91
C GLU A 6 -26.77 9.20 22.87
N LEU A 7 -26.30 8.86 21.68
CA LEU A 7 -24.92 8.40 21.47
C LEU A 7 -23.97 9.57 21.65
N GLN A 8 -22.92 9.39 22.46
CA GLN A 8 -21.85 10.35 22.64
C GLN A 8 -20.68 10.03 21.70
N MET A 9 -20.31 10.99 20.85
CA MET A 9 -19.17 10.84 19.95
C MET A 9 -18.17 11.98 20.16
N HIS A 10 -16.88 11.62 20.22
CA HIS A 10 -15.78 12.58 20.18
C HIS A 10 -14.59 12.03 19.39
N LEU A 11 -13.66 12.91 19.04
CA LEU A 11 -12.42 12.56 18.34
C LEU A 11 -11.25 12.66 19.30
N THR A 12 -10.36 11.68 19.25
CA THR A 12 -9.09 11.68 19.98
C THR A 12 -7.95 11.67 18.98
N LEU A 13 -7.00 12.58 19.17
CA LEU A 13 -5.79 12.66 18.35
C LEU A 13 -4.75 11.67 18.88
N ASP A 14 -3.85 11.24 18.01
CA ASP A 14 -2.69 10.45 18.38
C ASP A 14 -1.46 11.36 18.52
N ASP A 15 -0.65 11.15 19.55
CA ASP A 15 0.53 11.98 19.82
C ASP A 15 1.76 11.55 18.99
N ASN A 16 1.76 10.33 18.45
CA ASN A 16 2.80 9.83 17.55
C ASN A 16 2.55 10.21 16.09
N GLU A 17 1.32 10.63 15.75
CA GLU A 17 0.94 10.98 14.38
C GLU A 17 0.70 12.49 14.22
N PRO A 18 0.95 13.05 13.02
CA PRO A 18 0.53 14.41 12.74
C PRO A 18 -1.00 14.51 12.79
N ARG A 19 -1.51 15.68 13.17
CA ARG A 19 -2.97 15.91 13.21
C ARG A 19 -3.63 15.73 11.85
N ARG A 20 -2.90 15.94 10.76
CA ARG A 20 -3.39 15.81 9.40
C ARG A 20 -2.37 15.06 8.56
N GLY A 21 -2.86 14.18 7.69
CA GLY A 21 -2.05 13.48 6.70
C GLY A 21 -1.77 14.34 5.47
N TYR A 22 -1.05 13.76 4.51
CA TYR A 22 -0.63 14.39 3.25
C TYR A 22 -1.79 15.09 2.49
N TYR A 23 -2.94 14.43 2.38
CA TYR A 23 -4.14 14.97 1.72
C TYR A 23 -4.98 15.93 2.62
N ASP A 24 -4.38 16.55 3.62
CA ASP A 24 -5.02 17.40 4.63
C ASP A 24 -6.18 16.71 5.39
N ARG A 25 -6.26 15.38 5.37
CA ARG A 25 -7.28 14.62 6.11
C ARG A 25 -6.93 14.60 7.60
N LEU A 26 -7.91 14.88 8.46
CA LEU A 26 -7.78 14.76 9.91
C LEU A 26 -7.53 13.31 10.29
N LEU A 27 -6.44 13.05 11.03
CA LEU A 27 -6.11 11.75 11.59
C LEU A 27 -6.57 11.71 13.05
N ALA A 28 -7.54 10.86 13.36
CA ALA A 28 -8.12 10.76 14.68
C ALA A 28 -8.80 9.40 14.91
N TYR A 29 -8.84 8.98 16.16
CA TYR A 29 -9.74 7.92 16.63
C TYR A 29 -11.13 8.48 16.86
N VAL A 30 -12.15 7.79 16.36
CA VAL A 30 -13.55 8.05 16.68
C VAL A 30 -13.87 7.28 17.95
N ILE A 31 -14.26 7.99 19.00
CA ILE A 31 -14.69 7.39 20.25
C ILE A 31 -16.21 7.51 20.36
N LEU A 32 -16.90 6.37 20.39
CA LEU A 32 -18.35 6.27 20.49
C LEU A 32 -18.71 5.64 21.84
N ASP A 33 -19.42 6.39 22.69
CA ASP A 33 -19.80 5.99 24.05
C ASP A 33 -18.62 5.47 24.92
N GLY A 34 -17.43 6.03 24.67
CA GLY A 34 -16.19 5.67 25.36
C GLY A 34 -15.41 4.52 24.72
N GLU A 35 -15.94 3.91 23.66
CA GLU A 35 -15.28 2.82 22.93
C GLU A 35 -14.57 3.34 21.68
N ASP A 36 -13.42 2.73 21.38
CA ASP A 36 -12.68 3.01 20.15
C ASP A 36 -13.40 2.36 18.96
N PHE A 37 -14.16 3.17 18.24
CA PHE A 37 -14.98 2.68 17.12
C PHE A 37 -14.10 2.17 15.97
N ASN A 38 -12.95 2.81 15.72
CA ASN A 38 -12.01 2.39 14.69
C ASN A 38 -11.45 0.99 14.98
N HIS A 39 -11.11 0.71 16.25
CA HIS A 39 -10.65 -0.60 16.67
C HIS A 39 -11.72 -1.68 16.49
N GLU A 40 -12.98 -1.37 16.83
CA GLU A 40 -14.09 -2.30 16.62
C GLU A 40 -14.33 -2.60 15.13
N LEU A 41 -14.12 -1.64 14.22
CA LEU A 41 -14.18 -1.92 12.78
C LEU A 41 -13.13 -2.97 12.38
N VAL A 42 -11.88 -2.84 12.85
CA VAL A 42 -10.80 -3.79 12.55
C VAL A 42 -11.08 -5.16 13.15
N LYS A 43 -11.45 -5.20 14.44
CA LYS A 43 -11.75 -6.43 15.19
C LYS A 43 -12.89 -7.28 14.60
N ASN A 44 -13.86 -6.61 13.97
CA ASN A 44 -14.98 -7.26 13.28
C ASN A 44 -14.70 -7.49 11.78
N GLY A 45 -13.50 -7.16 11.29
CA GLY A 45 -13.07 -7.40 9.93
C GLY A 45 -13.68 -6.44 8.90
N TYR A 46 -14.11 -5.25 9.29
CA TYR A 46 -14.69 -4.24 8.39
C TYR A 46 -13.66 -3.24 7.84
N GLY A 47 -12.42 -3.30 8.31
CA GLY A 47 -11.32 -2.46 7.86
C GLY A 47 -9.99 -3.16 8.04
N ARG A 48 -8.96 -2.62 7.39
CA ARG A 48 -7.57 -3.03 7.55
C ARG A 48 -6.79 -2.03 8.37
N VAL A 49 -5.75 -2.49 9.05
CA VAL A 49 -4.82 -1.61 9.77
C VAL A 49 -3.91 -0.92 8.75
N TYR A 50 -3.71 0.39 8.92
CA TYR A 50 -2.77 1.14 8.11
C TYR A 50 -1.40 1.14 8.79
N ASP A 51 -0.36 0.80 8.04
CA ASP A 51 0.99 0.70 8.59
C ASP A 51 1.58 2.08 8.89
N SER A 52 1.73 2.37 10.19
CA SER A 52 2.19 3.65 10.75
C SER A 52 2.49 3.47 12.24
N GLN A 53 3.08 4.47 12.90
CA GLN A 53 3.62 4.34 14.26
C GLN A 53 2.66 4.88 15.34
N PHE A 54 1.35 4.86 15.07
CA PHE A 54 0.31 5.33 15.99
C PHE A 54 0.34 4.56 17.33
N MET A 55 -0.02 5.23 18.42
CA MET A 55 0.14 4.70 19.79
C MET A 55 -0.57 3.37 20.03
N LYS A 56 -1.66 3.09 19.30
CA LYS A 56 -2.49 1.89 19.48
C LYS A 56 -2.17 0.75 18.50
N GLN A 57 -1.12 0.87 17.69
CA GLN A 57 -0.82 -0.04 16.58
C GLN A 57 -0.85 -1.52 16.98
N ASP A 58 -0.20 -1.90 18.09
CA ASP A 58 -0.11 -3.29 18.52
C ASP A 58 -1.50 -3.91 18.72
N SER A 59 -2.40 -3.21 19.43
CA SER A 59 -3.76 -3.70 19.68
C SER A 59 -4.61 -3.82 18.41
N TYR A 60 -4.34 -2.96 17.41
CA TYR A 60 -5.01 -2.98 16.13
C TYR A 60 -4.54 -4.18 15.31
N TYR A 61 -3.23 -4.40 15.23
CA TYR A 61 -2.65 -5.54 14.53
C TYR A 61 -3.09 -6.89 15.12
N GLU A 62 -3.09 -7.04 16.45
CA GLU A 62 -3.60 -8.25 17.11
C GLU A 62 -5.08 -8.53 16.77
N SER A 63 -5.89 -7.46 16.67
CA SER A 63 -7.31 -7.58 16.35
C SER A 63 -7.55 -7.88 14.88
N GLU A 64 -6.72 -7.35 13.99
CA GLU A 64 -6.74 -7.66 12.57
C GLU A 64 -6.34 -9.12 12.33
N GLU A 65 -5.25 -9.59 12.93
CA GLU A 65 -4.81 -10.99 12.87
C GLU A 65 -5.94 -11.92 13.37
N THR A 66 -6.58 -11.55 14.47
CA THR A 66 -7.74 -12.30 14.97
C THR A 66 -8.90 -12.29 13.97
N ALA A 67 -9.21 -11.16 13.34
CA ALA A 67 -10.28 -11.07 12.35
C ALA A 67 -9.97 -11.92 11.10
N GLN A 68 -8.72 -11.93 10.64
CA GLN A 68 -8.23 -12.76 9.54
C GLN A 68 -8.35 -14.26 9.87
N ASN A 69 -7.82 -14.68 11.03
CA ASN A 69 -7.85 -16.08 11.48
C ASN A 69 -9.27 -16.63 11.71
N ASN A 70 -10.25 -15.74 11.90
CA ASN A 70 -11.66 -16.11 12.07
C ASN A 70 -12.50 -15.83 10.81
N ASN A 71 -11.87 -15.49 9.68
CA ASN A 71 -12.51 -15.19 8.40
C ASN A 71 -13.68 -14.20 8.56
N ARG A 72 -13.50 -13.09 9.27
CA ARG A 72 -14.58 -12.11 9.51
C ARG A 72 -14.62 -11.04 8.43
N GLY A 73 -15.82 -10.68 7.95
CA GLY A 73 -16.01 -9.50 7.11
C GLY A 73 -15.19 -9.55 5.82
N LEU A 74 -14.27 -8.60 5.64
CA LEU A 74 -13.33 -8.52 4.51
C LEU A 74 -12.52 -9.82 4.32
N TRP A 75 -12.36 -10.62 5.38
CA TRP A 75 -11.58 -11.87 5.40
C TRP A 75 -12.43 -13.13 5.13
N GLU A 76 -13.73 -13.00 4.85
CA GLU A 76 -14.56 -14.14 4.42
C GLU A 76 -14.15 -14.65 3.03
N CYS A 77 -13.57 -13.78 2.19
CA CYS A 77 -13.12 -14.11 0.84
C CYS A 77 -11.61 -14.40 0.74
N THR A 78 -10.89 -14.49 1.85
CA THR A 78 -9.47 -14.90 1.86
C THR A 78 -9.26 -16.40 1.91
N ASP A 79 -10.31 -17.20 2.18
CA ASP A 79 -10.35 -18.63 1.82
C ASP A 79 -10.57 -18.76 0.31
N VAL A 80 -9.63 -18.22 -0.47
CA VAL A 80 -9.30 -18.85 -1.73
C VAL A 80 -8.71 -20.20 -1.37
N SER A 81 -9.55 -21.26 -1.34
CA SER A 81 -9.04 -22.55 -1.79
C SER A 81 -8.34 -22.22 -3.09
N THR A 82 -7.02 -22.23 -3.07
CA THR A 82 -6.19 -21.86 -4.21
C THR A 82 -6.79 -22.63 -5.38
N PRO A 83 -7.46 -21.99 -6.35
CA PRO A 83 -7.84 -22.72 -7.54
C PRO A 83 -6.53 -23.35 -8.02
N THR A 84 -6.52 -24.65 -8.31
CA THR A 84 -5.41 -25.21 -9.08
C THR A 84 -5.21 -24.25 -10.24
N PRO A 85 -4.02 -23.62 -10.36
CA PRO A 85 -3.84 -22.47 -11.23
C PRO A 85 -4.36 -22.84 -12.62
N THR A 86 -5.44 -22.19 -13.03
CA THR A 86 -5.80 -22.18 -14.44
C THR A 86 -4.75 -21.29 -15.06
N THR A 87 -3.81 -21.92 -15.77
CA THR A 87 -2.63 -21.32 -16.39
C THR A 87 -2.97 -19.98 -17.03
N THR A 88 -2.75 -18.93 -16.25
CA THR A 88 -2.69 -17.52 -16.61
C THR A 88 -1.33 -17.13 -16.05
N PRO A 89 -0.36 -16.77 -16.90
CA PRO A 89 1.03 -16.69 -16.46
C PRO A 89 1.17 -15.59 -15.42
N GLU A 90 1.56 -15.99 -14.22
CA GLU A 90 2.01 -15.16 -13.11
C GLU A 90 3.54 -15.15 -13.15
N PRO A 91 4.21 -14.02 -12.89
CA PRO A 91 5.66 -13.99 -12.75
C PRO A 91 6.02 -14.62 -11.39
N GLU A 92 6.70 -15.77 -11.42
CA GLU A 92 7.50 -16.28 -10.32
C GLU A 92 8.94 -16.41 -10.83
N ASP A 93 9.88 -15.69 -10.22
CA ASP A 93 11.18 -16.26 -9.86
C ASP A 93 11.27 -16.01 -8.34
N ASP A 94 11.61 -16.97 -7.51
CA ASP A 94 13.02 -17.28 -7.32
C ASP A 94 13.21 -18.78 -7.09
N GLN A 95 13.78 -19.47 -8.07
CA GLN A 95 15.19 -19.86 -8.05
C GLN A 95 15.55 -20.55 -9.36
N GLU A 96 16.38 -19.87 -10.14
CA GLU A 96 17.14 -20.39 -11.28
C GLU A 96 16.29 -20.98 -12.41
N ASP A 97 15.51 -20.14 -13.08
CA ASP A 97 15.11 -20.40 -14.47
C ASP A 97 15.19 -19.09 -15.27
N GLU A 98 16.38 -18.80 -15.80
CA GLU A 98 16.66 -17.94 -16.97
C GLU A 98 15.43 -17.18 -17.52
N VAL A 99 15.04 -16.07 -16.89
CA VAL A 99 14.04 -15.19 -17.49
C VAL A 99 14.70 -14.62 -18.73
N ASN A 100 14.26 -15.09 -19.90
CA ASN A 100 14.75 -14.58 -21.16
C ASN A 100 14.37 -13.08 -21.23
N ASP A 101 15.42 -12.28 -21.10
CA ASP A 101 15.61 -10.84 -21.15
C ASP A 101 15.08 -10.16 -22.43
N GLU A 102 13.90 -10.55 -22.95
CA GLU A 102 13.50 -10.25 -24.35
C GLU A 102 12.18 -9.50 -24.58
N ASP A 103 11.41 -9.04 -23.57
CA ASP A 103 10.15 -8.31 -23.84
C ASP A 103 10.11 -6.83 -23.40
N ILE A 104 11.14 -6.32 -22.71
CA ILE A 104 11.36 -4.88 -22.53
C ILE A 104 12.71 -4.57 -23.20
N ASP A 105 12.69 -4.02 -24.41
CA ASP A 105 13.91 -3.60 -25.14
C ASP A 105 14.53 -2.39 -24.44
N LEU A 106 15.28 -2.63 -23.36
CA LEU A 106 15.98 -1.56 -22.65
C LEU A 106 17.23 -1.13 -23.42
N PRO A 107 17.51 0.19 -23.47
CA PRO A 107 18.78 0.67 -23.98
C PRO A 107 19.94 0.08 -23.17
N PRO A 108 21.12 -0.13 -23.79
CA PRO A 108 22.29 -0.58 -23.04
C PRO A 108 22.67 0.45 -21.97
N VAL A 109 23.12 -0.03 -20.81
CA VAL A 109 23.57 0.83 -19.70
C VAL A 109 24.59 1.86 -20.21
N PRO A 110 24.39 3.16 -19.94
CA PRO A 110 25.32 4.23 -20.30
C PRO A 110 26.74 4.01 -19.77
N ASP A 111 27.74 4.62 -20.42
CA ASP A 111 29.16 4.47 -20.07
C ASP A 111 29.50 4.96 -18.64
N ASP A 112 28.72 5.90 -18.10
CA ASP A 112 28.83 6.42 -16.74
C ASP A 112 28.00 5.60 -15.71
N GLY A 113 27.22 4.64 -16.19
CA GLY A 113 26.37 3.78 -15.35
C GLY A 113 25.14 4.47 -14.79
N ASP A 114 24.79 5.65 -15.30
CA ASP A 114 23.67 6.46 -14.82
C ASP A 114 22.66 6.72 -15.94
N TYR A 115 21.46 6.19 -15.81
CA TYR A 115 20.40 6.43 -16.78
C TYR A 115 19.83 7.84 -16.63
N ASN A 116 19.52 8.48 -17.74
CA ASN A 116 18.73 9.70 -17.78
C ASN A 116 17.58 9.55 -18.79
N CYS A 117 16.62 10.47 -18.74
CA CYS A 117 15.46 10.44 -19.64
C CYS A 117 15.81 10.50 -21.14
N GLY A 118 17.02 10.93 -21.51
CA GLY A 118 17.49 10.93 -22.90
C GLY A 118 18.03 9.59 -23.39
N ASP A 119 18.23 8.62 -22.49
CA ASP A 119 18.70 7.28 -22.83
C ASP A 119 17.57 6.35 -23.27
N PHE A 120 16.31 6.71 -22.97
CA PHE A 120 15.11 5.94 -23.29
C PHE A 120 14.36 6.51 -24.50
N ASP A 121 13.77 5.62 -25.29
CA ASP A 121 12.90 5.98 -26.41
C ASP A 121 11.43 6.17 -25.96
N THR A 122 11.00 5.52 -24.87
CA THR A 122 9.62 5.56 -24.37
C THR A 122 9.50 5.77 -22.85
N HIS A 123 8.34 6.28 -22.41
CA HIS A 123 8.00 6.40 -20.98
C HIS A 123 8.07 5.06 -20.26
N GLU A 124 7.60 3.98 -20.91
CA GLU A 124 7.59 2.62 -20.35
C GLU A 124 8.99 2.09 -20.01
N GLN A 125 10.00 2.38 -20.83
CA GLN A 125 11.38 1.99 -20.55
C GLN A 125 11.96 2.74 -19.34
N ALA A 126 11.70 4.05 -19.26
CA ALA A 126 12.13 4.88 -18.14
C ALA A 126 11.43 4.47 -16.83
N GLN A 127 10.12 4.22 -16.88
CA GLN A 127 9.32 3.76 -15.76
C GLN A 127 9.81 2.40 -15.25
N TYR A 128 10.14 1.47 -16.15
CA TYR A 128 10.68 0.17 -15.76
C TYR A 128 12.00 0.28 -14.98
N VAL A 129 12.91 1.17 -15.38
CA VAL A 129 14.18 1.38 -14.66
C VAL A 129 13.94 2.05 -13.30
N TYR A 130 13.04 3.01 -13.20
CA TYR A 130 12.66 3.65 -11.93
C TYR A 130 12.02 2.66 -10.95
N GLU A 131 11.13 1.78 -11.43
CA GLU A 131 10.43 0.81 -10.58
C GLU A 131 11.37 -0.26 -9.98
N GLN A 132 12.56 -0.47 -10.56
CA GLN A 132 13.59 -1.33 -9.96
C GLN A 132 14.20 -0.73 -8.69
N ASP A 133 14.33 0.61 -8.63
CA ASP A 133 14.78 1.34 -7.43
C ASP A 133 14.12 2.72 -7.36
N THR A 134 12.99 2.78 -6.66
CA THR A 134 12.20 4.01 -6.42
C THR A 134 12.86 5.02 -5.48
N SER A 135 14.08 4.75 -5.01
CA SER A 135 14.93 5.77 -4.37
C SER A 135 15.46 6.81 -5.38
N ASP A 136 15.13 6.61 -6.65
CA ASP A 136 15.50 7.40 -7.82
C ASP A 136 17.01 7.72 -7.89
N PRO A 137 17.89 6.70 -7.86
CA PRO A 137 19.34 6.91 -7.94
C PRO A 137 19.76 7.59 -9.25
N HIS A 138 18.93 7.46 -10.28
CA HIS A 138 19.14 7.95 -11.64
C HIS A 138 18.49 9.33 -11.89
N GLY A 139 17.66 9.83 -10.97
CA GLY A 139 16.99 11.12 -11.14
C GLY A 139 15.95 11.12 -12.26
N LEU A 140 15.29 9.98 -12.52
CA LEU A 140 14.28 9.82 -13.55
C LEU A 140 12.92 10.43 -13.16
N ASP A 141 12.61 10.51 -11.87
CA ASP A 141 11.38 11.09 -11.31
C ASP A 141 11.71 12.43 -10.63
N GLY A 142 11.87 13.48 -11.44
CA GLY A 142 12.40 14.76 -10.99
C GLY A 142 11.48 15.55 -10.06
N ASP A 143 10.18 15.26 -10.03
CA ASP A 143 9.18 15.89 -9.17
C ASP A 143 8.61 14.97 -8.08
N ASP A 144 9.17 13.77 -7.93
CA ASP A 144 8.87 12.76 -6.91
C ASP A 144 7.36 12.39 -6.90
N ASP A 145 6.74 12.33 -8.07
CA ASP A 145 5.32 12.06 -8.22
C ASP A 145 4.99 10.59 -8.51
N GLY A 146 6.02 9.77 -8.74
CA GLY A 146 5.94 8.34 -9.04
C GLY A 146 6.02 7.99 -10.53
N GLU A 147 6.10 8.98 -11.41
CA GLU A 147 6.15 8.79 -12.87
C GLU A 147 7.50 9.26 -13.44
N ALA A 148 8.32 8.31 -13.90
CA ALA A 148 9.64 8.60 -14.44
C ALA A 148 9.55 9.25 -15.83
N CYS A 149 10.30 10.33 -16.04
CA CYS A 149 10.51 10.92 -17.36
C CYS A 149 9.22 11.26 -18.13
N GLU A 150 8.21 11.87 -17.47
CA GLU A 150 6.89 12.29 -17.99
C GLU A 150 6.89 13.06 -19.34
N SER A 151 8.05 13.54 -19.77
CA SER A 151 8.29 14.15 -21.08
C SER A 151 8.38 13.16 -22.25
N LEU A 152 8.55 11.87 -21.96
CA LEU A 152 8.55 10.77 -22.92
C LEU A 152 7.11 10.29 -23.16
N SER A 153 6.87 9.70 -24.33
CA SER A 153 5.56 9.18 -24.75
C SER A 153 5.43 7.68 -24.61
#